data_AF-A0A1C6URP7-F1
#
_entry.id   AF-A0A1C6URP7-F1
#
_cell.length_a   1.000
_cell.length_b   1.000
_cell.length_c   1.000
_cell.angle_alpha   90.00
_cell.angle_beta   90.00
_cell.angle_gamma   90.00
#
_symmetry.space_group_name_H-M   'P 1'
#
loop_
_entity.id
_entity.type
_entity.pdbx_description
1 polymer ?
#
loop_
_entity_poly.entity_id
_entity_poly.type
_entity_poly.pdbx_seq_one_letter_code
_entity_poly.pdbx_strand_id
1 'polypeptide(L)'
;MRRSVALAALLLTLATATPAAAAPPPGPAPAPLATTPIQVYGAWHCGNDYCTWGTTRTVAEFDSQNHWLIDRGDGRPAVNLVVLSFVNPLDLLRQTTNATTLDGVPRGMTPEIVGWFTAHGVRVMLSVGGITYTDAWDAALAENPTLLGQRAAAVATRLGVGIEIDYEQNTNPNLAGLQSFLDAYRAVHPYDATGARPQARLTIDVAAGDRYLIALNRKATADWLRTDTPVLDYANAMVAARPASASTSQASWQEHVDGKPQYAPPVPPLAPAKFTGGIYLAYGGKPLPECVDYATSVQRAAAPYAQSVAPNGAGTTAGMLGFMFWAAERPAVRGIGTAPPNTCERGAGAGATALAVPVPMPALRQS
;
A
#
# COMPACT_ATOMS: atom_id res chain seq x y z
N MET A 1 -93.99 -35.06 4.86
CA MET A 1 -92.64 -34.44 4.88
C MET A 1 -92.71 -33.10 5.62
N ARG A 2 -92.44 -33.10 6.93
CA ARG A 2 -92.41 -31.90 7.78
C ARG A 2 -91.06 -31.89 8.52
N ARG A 3 -90.39 -30.75 8.48
CA ARG A 3 -89.04 -30.51 8.98
C ARG A 3 -89.00 -30.33 10.51
N SER A 4 -87.93 -30.86 11.08
CA SER A 4 -87.44 -30.76 12.47
C SER A 4 -87.01 -29.34 12.86
N VAL A 5 -87.08 -29.01 14.15
CA VAL A 5 -86.05 -28.17 14.84
C VAL A 5 -85.95 -28.63 16.31
N ALA A 6 -84.74 -28.99 16.74
CA ALA A 6 -84.38 -29.25 18.13
C ALA A 6 -83.41 -28.16 18.63
N LEU A 7 -83.58 -27.77 19.89
CA LEU A 7 -82.81 -26.78 20.64
C LEU A 7 -81.35 -27.22 20.89
N ALA A 8 -80.41 -26.28 20.83
CA ALA A 8 -79.10 -26.39 21.48
C ALA A 8 -78.72 -25.04 22.12
N ALA A 9 -78.31 -25.10 23.39
CA ALA A 9 -77.95 -23.96 24.22
C ALA A 9 -76.50 -23.50 23.97
N LEU A 10 -76.26 -22.19 24.01
CA LEU A 10 -74.95 -21.58 23.82
C LEU A 10 -74.46 -21.00 25.16
N LEU A 11 -73.33 -21.48 25.67
CA LEU A 11 -72.59 -20.92 26.80
C LEU A 11 -71.72 -19.74 26.31
N LEU A 12 -71.83 -18.58 26.96
CA LEU A 12 -70.95 -17.42 26.77
C LEU A 12 -69.76 -17.50 27.74
N THR A 13 -68.53 -17.51 27.23
CA THR A 13 -67.31 -17.25 28.00
C THR A 13 -66.83 -15.82 27.74
N LEU A 14 -66.73 -15.00 28.80
CA LEU A 14 -66.11 -13.68 28.75
C LEU A 14 -64.58 -13.83 28.85
N ALA A 15 -63.86 -13.43 27.80
CA ALA A 15 -62.41 -13.25 27.83
C ALA A 15 -62.09 -11.76 28.07
N THR A 16 -61.41 -11.45 29.16
CA THR A 16 -60.87 -10.12 29.47
C THR A 16 -59.53 -9.93 28.76
N ALA A 17 -59.46 -8.99 27.82
CA ALA A 17 -58.22 -8.62 27.14
C ALA A 17 -57.41 -7.67 28.02
N THR A 18 -56.18 -8.06 28.38
CA THR A 18 -55.18 -7.17 28.96
C THR A 18 -54.48 -6.37 27.86
N PRO A 19 -54.26 -5.06 28.02
CA PRO A 19 -53.57 -4.25 27.01
C PRO A 19 -52.08 -4.58 26.99
N ALA A 20 -51.55 -4.89 25.81
CA ALA A 20 -50.13 -5.11 25.58
C ALA A 20 -49.35 -3.80 25.74
N ALA A 21 -48.29 -3.83 26.55
CA ALA A 21 -47.35 -2.72 26.67
C ALA A 21 -46.64 -2.48 25.34
N ALA A 22 -46.68 -1.23 24.84
CA ALA A 22 -46.01 -0.84 23.61
C ALA A 22 -44.50 -1.01 23.73
N ALA A 23 -43.88 -1.62 22.70
CA ALA A 23 -42.43 -1.75 22.61
C ALA A 23 -41.76 -0.36 22.55
N PRO A 24 -40.60 -0.16 23.20
CA PRO A 24 -39.87 1.08 23.12
C PRO A 24 -39.44 1.36 21.67
N PRO A 25 -39.39 2.65 21.26
CA PRO A 25 -39.02 3.02 19.90
C PRO A 25 -37.59 2.53 19.59
N PRO A 26 -37.32 2.12 18.33
CA PRO A 26 -35.98 1.75 17.92
C PRO A 26 -35.03 2.93 18.15
N GLY A 27 -33.88 2.64 18.76
CA GLY A 27 -32.83 3.63 18.97
C GLY A 27 -32.35 4.23 17.65
N PRO A 28 -31.80 5.46 17.66
CA PRO A 28 -31.27 6.09 16.46
C PRO A 28 -30.23 5.19 15.79
N ALA A 29 -30.33 5.04 14.46
CA ALA A 29 -29.36 4.31 13.67
C ALA A 29 -27.96 4.93 13.87
N PRO A 30 -26.89 4.11 13.93
CA PRO A 30 -25.53 4.64 14.00
C PRO A 30 -25.28 5.63 12.85
N ALA A 31 -24.68 6.77 13.16
CA ALA A 31 -24.27 7.71 12.13
C ALA A 31 -23.32 6.99 11.15
N PRO A 32 -23.45 7.22 9.83
CA PRO A 32 -22.50 6.67 8.87
C PRO A 32 -21.09 7.13 9.26
N LEU A 33 -20.15 6.18 9.35
CA LEU A 33 -18.74 6.50 9.57
C LEU A 33 -18.30 7.47 8.47
N ALA A 34 -17.69 8.59 8.86
CA ALA A 34 -17.13 9.54 7.92
C ALA A 34 -16.07 8.82 7.05
N THR A 35 -16.24 8.87 5.73
CA THR A 35 -15.31 8.25 4.80
C THR A 35 -14.03 9.06 4.72
N THR A 36 -12.90 8.42 5.01
CA THR A 36 -11.59 9.04 4.84
C THR A 36 -11.19 8.98 3.36
N PRO A 37 -10.74 10.10 2.76
CA PRO A 37 -10.21 10.08 1.39
C PRO A 37 -8.95 9.23 1.24
N ILE A 38 -8.83 8.54 0.10
CA ILE A 38 -7.59 7.84 -0.26
C ILE A 38 -6.50 8.89 -0.55
N GLN A 39 -5.33 8.74 0.07
CA GLN A 39 -4.19 9.64 -0.10
C GLN A 39 -3.08 9.02 -0.94
N VAL A 40 -2.87 7.71 -0.81
CA VAL A 40 -1.89 6.95 -1.59
C VAL A 40 -2.63 5.95 -2.47
N TYR A 41 -2.46 6.09 -3.78
CA TYR A 41 -2.96 5.14 -4.77
C TYR A 41 -1.86 4.95 -5.79
N GLY A 42 -0.98 3.99 -5.51
CA GLY A 42 0.31 3.89 -6.19
C GLY A 42 0.62 2.51 -6.73
N ALA A 43 1.67 2.41 -7.52
CA ALA A 43 2.13 1.14 -8.08
C ALA A 43 3.61 0.93 -7.81
N TRP A 44 3.98 -0.28 -7.39
CA TRP A 44 5.34 -0.75 -7.57
C TRP A 44 5.55 -1.05 -9.06
N HIS A 45 6.59 -0.48 -9.64
CA HIS A 45 6.84 -0.49 -11.07
C HIS A 45 8.15 -1.22 -11.38
N CYS A 46 8.03 -2.26 -12.19
CA CYS A 46 9.17 -3.03 -12.67
C CYS A 46 9.58 -2.56 -14.06
N GLY A 47 10.87 -2.65 -14.40
CA GLY A 47 11.32 -2.46 -15.78
C GLY A 47 10.78 -3.54 -16.73
N ASN A 48 10.96 -3.34 -18.04
CA ASN A 48 10.65 -4.34 -19.07
C ASN A 48 11.54 -5.60 -19.00
N ASP A 49 12.51 -5.58 -18.10
CA ASP A 49 13.56 -6.56 -17.84
C ASP A 49 13.43 -7.19 -16.44
N TYR A 50 12.19 -7.44 -15.99
CA TYR A 50 11.91 -8.26 -14.80
C TYR A 50 12.35 -7.58 -13.50
N CYS A 51 11.99 -6.31 -13.34
CA CYS A 51 12.36 -5.45 -12.21
C CYS A 51 13.88 -5.17 -12.08
N THR A 52 14.70 -5.54 -13.08
CA THR A 52 16.14 -5.24 -13.01
C THR A 52 16.46 -3.79 -13.35
N TRP A 53 15.67 -3.15 -14.23
CA TRP A 53 15.89 -1.78 -14.70
C TRP A 53 17.30 -1.55 -15.26
N GLY A 54 17.93 -2.59 -15.80
CA GLY A 54 19.30 -2.53 -16.31
C GLY A 54 19.43 -1.76 -17.62
N THR A 55 18.32 -1.57 -18.35
CA THR A 55 18.31 -0.96 -19.68
C THR A 55 17.64 0.42 -19.69
N THR A 56 18.34 1.42 -20.21
CA THR A 56 17.78 2.74 -20.52
C THR A 56 16.74 2.66 -21.63
N ARG A 57 15.63 3.35 -21.46
CA ARG A 57 14.60 3.52 -22.49
C ARG A 57 14.40 4.99 -22.81
N THR A 58 13.98 5.27 -24.04
CA THR A 58 13.49 6.62 -24.37
C THR A 58 12.15 6.85 -23.67
N VAL A 59 11.81 8.11 -23.41
CA VAL A 59 10.50 8.46 -22.84
C VAL A 59 9.35 7.99 -23.74
N ALA A 60 9.51 8.06 -25.06
CA ALA A 60 8.48 7.61 -26.01
C ALA A 60 8.26 6.08 -25.96
N GLU A 61 9.34 5.30 -25.88
CA GLU A 61 9.24 3.86 -25.67
C GLU A 61 8.57 3.55 -24.33
N PHE A 62 9.04 4.19 -23.26
CA PHE A 62 8.50 4.00 -21.91
C PHE A 62 7.00 4.31 -21.86
N ASP A 63 6.59 5.45 -22.40
CA ASP A 63 5.21 5.91 -22.49
C ASP A 63 4.35 4.88 -23.22
N SER A 64 4.79 4.39 -24.39
CA SER A 64 4.03 3.40 -25.17
C SER A 64 3.69 2.10 -24.40
N GLN A 65 4.46 1.77 -23.36
CA GLN A 65 4.26 0.57 -22.53
C GLN A 65 3.55 0.88 -21.21
N ASN A 66 3.59 2.13 -20.74
CA ASN A 66 3.21 2.50 -19.38
C ASN A 66 2.18 3.64 -19.31
N HIS A 67 1.66 4.09 -20.44
CA HIS A 67 0.78 5.26 -20.56
C HIS A 67 -0.38 5.25 -19.55
N TRP A 68 -0.94 4.07 -19.27
CA TRP A 68 -2.05 3.89 -18.33
C TRP A 68 -1.78 4.48 -16.93
N LEU A 69 -0.51 4.57 -16.50
CA LEU A 69 -0.14 5.15 -15.20
C LEU A 69 -0.43 6.65 -15.14
N ILE A 70 -0.20 7.38 -16.25
CA ILE A 70 -0.37 8.84 -16.34
C ILE A 70 -1.63 9.28 -17.06
N ASP A 71 -2.32 8.36 -17.73
CA ASP A 71 -3.64 8.59 -18.31
C ASP A 71 -4.57 7.39 -18.08
N ARG A 72 -5.63 7.60 -17.31
CA ARG A 72 -6.70 6.63 -17.06
C ARG A 72 -7.83 6.66 -18.11
N GLY A 73 -7.59 7.27 -19.26
CA GLY A 73 -8.55 7.47 -20.35
C GLY A 73 -9.31 8.79 -20.30
N ASP A 74 -8.94 9.70 -19.39
CA ASP A 74 -9.52 11.05 -19.23
C ASP A 74 -8.46 12.17 -19.22
N GLY A 75 -7.20 11.85 -19.56
CA GLY A 75 -6.07 12.77 -19.52
C GLY A 75 -5.52 13.01 -18.11
N ARG A 76 -5.90 12.21 -17.10
CA ARG A 76 -5.41 12.30 -15.73
C ARG A 76 -4.73 10.99 -15.29
N PRO A 77 -3.75 11.04 -14.37
CA PRO A 77 -3.10 9.83 -13.89
C PRO A 77 -4.02 8.82 -13.22
N ALA A 78 -3.77 7.54 -13.49
CA ALA A 78 -4.39 6.42 -12.79
C ALA A 78 -3.81 6.21 -11.39
N VAL A 79 -2.59 6.67 -11.14
CA VAL A 79 -1.91 6.59 -9.85
C VAL A 79 -1.35 7.95 -9.46
N ASN A 80 -1.14 8.19 -8.16
CA ASN A 80 -0.50 9.42 -7.67
C ASN A 80 0.93 9.19 -7.14
N LEU A 81 1.38 7.93 -7.12
CA LEU A 81 2.69 7.49 -6.70
C LEU A 81 3.15 6.29 -7.55
N VAL A 82 4.42 6.26 -7.90
CA VAL A 82 5.11 5.06 -8.36
C VAL A 82 6.37 4.81 -7.55
N VAL A 83 6.64 3.55 -7.25
CA VAL A 83 7.87 3.09 -6.60
C VAL A 83 8.63 2.22 -7.59
N LEU A 84 9.81 2.66 -8.03
CA LEU A 84 10.62 1.92 -9.00
C LEU A 84 11.36 0.78 -8.30
N SER A 85 11.05 -0.45 -8.69
CA SER A 85 11.54 -1.69 -8.08
C SER A 85 12.51 -2.39 -9.04
N PHE A 86 13.80 -2.57 -8.74
CA PHE A 86 14.49 -2.29 -7.46
C PHE A 86 15.93 -1.77 -7.61
N VAL A 87 16.40 -1.08 -6.58
CA VAL A 87 17.81 -0.70 -6.37
C VAL A 87 18.49 -1.72 -5.45
N ASN A 88 19.65 -2.23 -5.86
CA ASN A 88 20.47 -3.10 -5.01
C ASN A 88 21.18 -2.26 -3.90
N PRO A 89 20.97 -2.55 -2.60
CA PRO A 89 21.57 -1.78 -1.51
C PRO A 89 23.10 -1.85 -1.48
N LEU A 90 23.71 -2.98 -1.85
CA LEU A 90 25.16 -3.12 -1.84
C LEU A 90 25.82 -2.35 -2.99
N ASP A 91 25.18 -2.34 -4.15
CA ASP A 91 25.61 -1.51 -5.27
C ASP A 91 25.44 -0.03 -4.95
N LEU A 92 24.35 0.36 -4.29
CA LEU A 92 24.12 1.73 -3.82
C LEU A 92 25.19 2.18 -2.82
N LEU A 93 25.53 1.33 -1.84
CA LEU A 93 26.60 1.60 -0.88
C LEU A 93 27.93 1.86 -1.58
N ARG A 94 28.32 0.96 -2.49
CA ARG A 94 29.62 0.97 -3.18
C ARG A 94 29.65 1.89 -4.40
N GLN A 95 28.52 2.48 -4.76
CA GLN A 95 28.32 3.26 -5.99
C GLN A 95 28.77 2.48 -7.24
N THR A 96 28.42 1.18 -7.31
CA THR A 96 28.84 0.29 -8.39
C THR A 96 28.44 0.88 -9.76
N THR A 97 29.38 0.86 -10.71
CA THR A 97 29.11 1.17 -12.11
C THR A 97 29.51 0.00 -13.00
N ASN A 98 28.56 -0.53 -13.76
CA ASN A 98 28.75 -1.65 -14.68
C ASN A 98 27.75 -1.56 -15.86
N ALA A 99 27.50 -2.66 -16.56
CA ALA A 99 26.62 -2.68 -17.72
C ALA A 99 25.14 -2.35 -17.40
N THR A 100 24.65 -2.64 -16.20
CA THR A 100 23.25 -2.46 -15.79
C THR A 100 23.08 -1.38 -14.72
N THR A 101 24.15 -0.98 -14.05
CA THR A 101 24.14 -0.07 -12.90
C THR A 101 25.05 1.13 -13.16
N LEU A 102 24.63 2.32 -12.73
CA LEU A 102 25.39 3.56 -12.76
C LEU A 102 25.33 4.23 -11.38
N ASP A 103 26.48 4.43 -10.74
CA ASP A 103 26.61 4.97 -9.39
C ASP A 103 25.71 4.28 -8.36
N GLY A 104 25.55 2.97 -8.47
CA GLY A 104 24.72 2.16 -7.58
C GLY A 104 23.22 2.17 -7.88
N VAL A 105 22.78 2.84 -8.95
CA VAL A 105 21.37 2.88 -9.40
C VAL A 105 21.22 2.15 -10.73
N PRO A 106 20.18 1.33 -10.94
CA PRO A 106 19.92 0.73 -12.25
C PRO A 106 19.84 1.78 -13.36
N ARG A 107 20.48 1.51 -14.49
CA ARG A 107 20.63 2.48 -15.59
C ARG A 107 19.31 2.93 -16.19
N GLY A 108 18.26 2.12 -16.12
CA GLY A 108 16.92 2.46 -16.59
C GLY A 108 16.16 3.45 -15.70
N MET A 109 16.59 3.65 -14.45
CA MET A 109 15.98 4.61 -13.52
C MET A 109 16.56 6.02 -13.74
N THR A 110 16.27 6.62 -14.88
CA THR A 110 16.87 7.90 -15.30
C THR A 110 16.08 9.12 -14.85
N PRO A 111 16.71 10.32 -14.80
CA PRO A 111 16.01 11.58 -14.56
C PRO A 111 14.86 11.84 -15.55
N GLU A 112 14.99 11.40 -16.81
CA GLU A 112 13.95 11.58 -17.83
C GLU A 112 12.70 10.74 -17.53
N ILE A 113 12.86 9.50 -17.06
CA ILE A 113 11.73 8.65 -16.65
C ILE A 113 11.08 9.20 -15.37
N VAL A 114 11.87 9.66 -14.40
CA VAL A 114 11.35 10.36 -13.21
C VAL A 114 10.60 11.64 -13.63
N GLY A 115 11.18 12.40 -14.57
CA GLY A 115 10.58 13.60 -15.16
C GLY A 115 9.25 13.32 -15.84
N TRP A 116 9.13 12.19 -16.54
CA TRP A 116 7.88 11.77 -17.19
C TRP A 116 6.74 11.59 -16.18
N PHE A 117 6.98 10.91 -15.05
CA PHE A 117 5.97 10.79 -13.99
C PHE A 117 5.64 12.12 -13.33
N THR A 118 6.67 12.87 -12.93
CA THR A 118 6.51 14.10 -12.16
C THR A 118 5.85 15.24 -12.95
N ALA A 119 6.07 15.29 -14.27
CA ALA A 119 5.36 16.22 -15.16
C ALA A 119 3.84 16.01 -15.17
N HIS A 120 3.37 14.80 -14.84
CA HIS A 120 1.95 14.46 -14.72
C HIS A 120 1.44 14.52 -13.27
N GLY A 121 2.24 14.99 -12.32
CA GLY A 121 1.87 15.08 -10.90
C GLY A 121 1.96 13.75 -10.14
N VAL A 122 2.56 12.71 -10.74
CA VAL A 122 2.81 11.43 -10.08
C VAL A 122 4.13 11.52 -9.30
N ARG A 123 4.09 11.22 -8.00
CA ARG A 123 5.29 11.16 -7.15
C ARG A 123 6.10 9.91 -7.50
N VAL A 124 7.42 9.97 -7.34
CA VAL A 124 8.32 8.85 -7.62
C VAL A 124 9.16 8.53 -6.40
N MET A 125 9.35 7.23 -6.14
CA MET A 125 10.27 6.70 -5.14
C MET A 125 11.12 5.59 -5.75
N LEU A 126 12.26 5.30 -5.14
CA LEU A 126 13.04 4.09 -5.45
C LEU A 126 12.86 3.09 -4.31
N SER A 127 12.50 1.85 -4.63
CA SER A 127 12.56 0.76 -3.66
C SER A 127 13.95 0.16 -3.63
N VAL A 128 14.60 0.23 -2.47
CA VAL A 128 15.90 -0.40 -2.22
C VAL A 128 15.65 -1.77 -1.63
N GLY A 129 15.94 -2.81 -2.40
CA GLY A 129 15.84 -4.20 -1.96
C GLY A 129 14.75 -5.02 -2.65
N GLY A 130 13.87 -5.62 -1.87
CA GLY A 130 13.02 -6.75 -2.23
C GLY A 130 13.71 -8.08 -1.91
N ILE A 131 12.94 -9.17 -1.87
CA ILE A 131 13.41 -10.52 -1.50
C ILE A 131 14.63 -10.99 -2.29
N THR A 132 14.82 -10.47 -3.51
CA THR A 132 15.99 -10.77 -4.36
C THR A 132 17.30 -10.23 -3.77
N TYR A 133 17.24 -9.20 -2.94
CA TYR A 133 18.39 -8.47 -2.43
C TYR A 133 18.52 -8.53 -0.90
N THR A 134 17.85 -9.46 -0.24
CA THR A 134 17.96 -9.66 1.22
C THR A 134 19.42 -9.81 1.67
N ASP A 135 20.21 -10.65 1.00
CA ASP A 135 21.63 -10.84 1.32
C ASP A 135 22.46 -9.57 1.05
N ALA A 136 22.09 -8.80 0.03
CA ALA A 136 22.78 -7.55 -0.29
C ALA A 136 22.50 -6.47 0.76
N TRP A 137 21.28 -6.42 1.31
CA TRP A 137 20.95 -5.58 2.46
C TRP A 137 21.78 -5.98 3.68
N ASP A 138 21.84 -7.27 4.01
CA ASP A 138 22.64 -7.76 5.14
C ASP A 138 24.11 -7.36 4.98
N ALA A 139 24.68 -7.55 3.78
CA ALA A 139 26.05 -7.16 3.47
C ALA A 139 26.26 -5.65 3.59
N ALA A 140 25.36 -4.83 3.05
CA ALA A 140 25.49 -3.37 3.08
C ALA A 140 25.35 -2.81 4.51
N LEU A 141 24.43 -3.35 5.32
CA LEU A 141 24.26 -2.97 6.73
C LEU A 141 25.39 -3.46 7.62
N ALA A 142 26.05 -4.57 7.27
CA ALA A 142 27.26 -5.03 7.96
C ALA A 142 28.50 -4.20 7.57
N GLU A 143 28.58 -3.77 6.31
CA GLU A 143 29.73 -3.02 5.79
C GLU A 143 29.74 -1.57 6.30
N ASN A 144 28.69 -0.78 6.00
CA ASN A 144 28.60 0.61 6.47
C ASN A 144 27.16 1.16 6.35
N PRO A 145 26.31 0.96 7.36
CA PRO A 145 24.91 1.35 7.30
C PRO A 145 24.73 2.88 7.25
N THR A 146 25.58 3.63 7.94
CA THR A 146 25.56 5.11 7.92
C THR A 146 25.87 5.63 6.52
N LEU A 147 26.90 5.10 5.86
CA LEU A 147 27.21 5.51 4.49
C LEU A 147 26.09 5.10 3.53
N LEU A 148 25.50 3.92 3.67
CA LEU A 148 24.35 3.51 2.86
C LEU A 148 23.20 4.54 2.97
N GLY A 149 22.89 5.02 4.18
CA GLY A 149 21.87 6.06 4.40
C GLY A 149 22.22 7.38 3.72
N GLN A 150 23.49 7.79 3.76
CA GLN A 150 23.98 8.97 3.05
C GLN A 150 23.89 8.81 1.52
N ARG A 151 24.19 7.62 0.98
CA ARG A 151 24.07 7.33 -0.46
C ARG A 151 22.62 7.34 -0.92
N ALA A 152 21.71 6.74 -0.14
CA ALA A 152 20.28 6.80 -0.38
C ALA A 152 19.76 8.26 -0.38
N ALA A 153 20.19 9.08 0.58
CA ALA A 153 19.81 10.50 0.62
C ALA A 153 20.39 11.30 -0.57
N ALA A 154 21.61 10.97 -1.02
CA ALA A 154 22.23 11.60 -2.17
C ALA A 154 21.49 11.29 -3.47
N VAL A 155 21.10 10.02 -3.72
CA VAL A 155 20.31 9.67 -4.91
C VAL A 155 18.91 10.27 -4.86
N ALA A 156 18.26 10.27 -3.69
CA ALA A 156 16.96 10.92 -3.48
C ALA A 156 17.01 12.41 -3.88
N THR A 157 18.08 13.12 -3.47
CA THR A 157 18.32 14.51 -3.86
C THR A 157 18.56 14.65 -5.36
N ARG A 158 19.44 13.81 -5.93
CA ARG A 158 19.85 13.88 -7.33
C ARG A 158 18.68 13.69 -8.30
N LEU A 159 17.79 12.76 -7.99
CA LEU A 159 16.65 12.42 -8.85
C LEU A 159 15.35 13.13 -8.45
N GLY A 160 15.29 13.75 -7.26
CA GLY A 160 14.06 14.37 -6.76
C GLY A 160 12.99 13.34 -6.40
N VAL A 161 13.39 12.23 -5.79
CA VAL A 161 12.53 11.07 -5.49
C VAL A 161 12.58 10.71 -4.01
N GLY A 162 11.56 10.02 -3.49
CA GLY A 162 11.63 9.40 -2.17
C GLY A 162 12.33 8.04 -2.19
N ILE A 163 12.51 7.44 -1.01
CA ILE A 163 13.08 6.09 -0.86
C ILE A 163 12.11 5.19 -0.10
N GLU A 164 11.95 3.98 -0.61
CA GLU A 164 11.34 2.86 0.11
C GLU A 164 12.42 1.88 0.54
N ILE A 165 12.35 1.47 1.80
CA ILE A 165 13.16 0.38 2.35
C ILE A 165 12.39 -0.91 2.14
N ASP A 166 12.90 -1.78 1.29
CA ASP A 166 12.34 -3.11 1.06
C ASP A 166 13.36 -4.15 1.52
N TYR A 167 13.49 -4.28 2.84
CA TYR A 167 14.46 -5.19 3.48
C TYR A 167 13.72 -6.41 4.01
N GLU A 168 13.75 -7.51 3.25
CA GLU A 168 12.97 -8.71 3.57
C GLU A 168 13.73 -9.78 4.37
N GLN A 169 14.64 -9.38 5.28
CA GLN A 169 15.31 -10.35 6.17
C GLN A 169 14.39 -10.77 7.31
N ASN A 170 13.82 -11.96 7.19
CA ASN A 170 12.90 -12.51 8.17
C ASN A 170 13.58 -13.12 9.40
N THR A 171 14.84 -13.51 9.30
CA THR A 171 15.57 -14.20 10.36
C THR A 171 16.71 -13.33 10.88
N ASN A 172 16.54 -12.76 12.07
CA ASN A 172 17.52 -11.90 12.73
C ASN A 172 17.97 -10.68 11.88
N PRO A 173 17.03 -9.83 11.40
CA PRO A 173 17.39 -8.63 10.64
C PRO A 173 18.31 -7.70 11.43
N ASN A 174 19.25 -7.04 10.75
CA ASN A 174 20.17 -6.09 11.37
C ASN A 174 19.48 -4.75 11.70
N LEU A 175 18.66 -4.74 12.75
CA LEU A 175 17.87 -3.57 13.15
C LEU A 175 18.72 -2.38 13.61
N ALA A 176 19.90 -2.64 14.19
CA ALA A 176 20.81 -1.58 14.61
C ALA A 176 21.48 -0.90 13.40
N GLY A 177 21.88 -1.69 12.40
CA GLY A 177 22.34 -1.19 11.11
C GLY A 177 21.23 -0.38 10.42
N LEU A 178 20.01 -0.92 10.36
CA LEU A 178 18.90 -0.21 9.73
C LEU A 178 18.57 1.11 10.45
N GLN A 179 18.64 1.16 11.79
CA GLN A 179 18.53 2.42 12.53
C GLN A 179 19.62 3.43 12.10
N SER A 180 20.87 2.99 11.98
CA SER A 180 21.98 3.86 11.56
C SER A 180 21.79 4.39 10.13
N PHE A 181 21.23 3.57 9.23
CA PHE A 181 20.81 4.00 7.89
C PHE A 181 19.74 5.10 7.96
N LEU A 182 18.70 4.90 8.77
CA LEU A 182 17.60 5.86 8.93
C LEU A 182 18.09 7.19 9.50
N ASP A 183 18.93 7.15 10.54
CA ASP A 183 19.48 8.35 11.18
C ASP A 183 20.32 9.15 10.18
N ALA A 184 21.16 8.47 9.39
CA ALA A 184 21.97 9.09 8.36
C ALA A 184 21.13 9.70 7.22
N TYR A 185 20.07 9.02 6.79
CA TYR A 185 19.14 9.56 5.80
C TYR A 185 18.42 10.80 6.33
N ARG A 186 17.88 10.72 7.56
CA ARG A 186 17.13 11.81 8.19
C ARG A 186 17.99 13.01 8.57
N ALA A 187 19.29 12.82 8.79
CA ALA A 187 20.24 13.92 8.97
C ALA A 187 20.35 14.82 7.72
N VAL A 188 20.18 14.25 6.52
CA VAL A 188 20.17 15.00 5.25
C VAL A 188 18.76 15.47 4.92
N HIS A 189 17.76 14.59 5.05
CA HIS A 189 16.35 14.87 4.76
C HIS A 189 15.46 14.66 5.99
N PRO A 190 15.35 15.68 6.86
CA PRO A 190 14.44 15.62 8.00
C PRO A 190 13.00 15.33 7.57
N TYR A 191 12.22 14.71 8.45
CA TYR A 191 10.80 14.41 8.23
C TYR A 191 10.03 15.65 7.71
N ASP A 192 9.19 15.45 6.68
CA ASP A 192 8.40 16.51 6.07
C ASP A 192 6.90 16.16 6.06
N ALA A 193 6.19 16.60 7.09
CA ALA A 193 4.75 16.39 7.21
C ALA A 193 3.94 17.01 6.04
N THR A 194 4.48 18.03 5.37
CA THR A 194 3.79 18.69 4.25
C THR A 194 3.82 17.85 2.98
N GLY A 195 4.78 16.92 2.86
CA GLY A 195 5.03 16.16 1.64
C GLY A 195 5.52 17.00 0.46
N ALA A 196 5.92 18.26 0.68
CA ALA A 196 6.40 19.14 -0.38
C ALA A 196 7.74 18.66 -0.96
N ARG A 197 8.65 18.17 -0.10
CA ARG A 197 9.97 17.67 -0.50
C ARG A 197 9.92 16.17 -0.83
N PRO A 198 9.98 15.77 -2.12
CA PRO A 198 9.91 14.35 -2.49
C PRO A 198 11.04 13.52 -1.85
N GLN A 199 12.26 14.06 -1.78
CA GLN A 199 13.41 13.42 -1.15
C GLN A 199 13.27 13.22 0.37
N ALA A 200 12.34 13.91 1.03
CA ALA A 200 12.05 13.65 2.44
C ALA A 200 11.07 12.48 2.64
N ARG A 201 10.42 11.96 1.58
CA ARG A 201 9.56 10.79 1.68
C ARG A 201 10.41 9.54 1.89
N LEU A 202 10.26 8.90 3.05
CA LEU A 202 10.93 7.66 3.39
C LEU A 202 9.91 6.66 3.95
N THR A 203 9.77 5.53 3.27
CA THR A 203 8.81 4.46 3.62
C THR A 203 9.53 3.14 3.85
N ILE A 204 8.78 2.16 4.35
CA ILE A 204 9.23 0.79 4.48
C ILE A 204 8.17 -0.16 3.92
N ASP A 205 8.57 -1.19 3.22
CA ASP A 205 7.70 -2.30 2.87
C ASP A 205 7.71 -3.33 4.02
N VAL A 206 6.52 -3.71 4.49
CA VAL A 206 6.33 -4.64 5.60
C VAL A 206 5.47 -5.81 5.15
N ALA A 207 5.54 -6.92 5.88
CA ALA A 207 4.82 -8.14 5.49
C ALA A 207 3.31 -7.94 5.26
N ALA A 208 2.73 -8.83 4.45
CA ALA A 208 1.29 -8.97 4.28
C ALA A 208 0.64 -9.45 5.60
N GLY A 209 0.37 -8.50 6.49
CA GLY A 209 0.11 -8.73 7.91
C GLY A 209 1.39 -9.03 8.70
N ASP A 210 1.27 -9.12 10.02
CA ASP A 210 2.42 -9.25 10.92
C ASP A 210 2.98 -10.67 11.07
N ARG A 211 2.74 -11.56 10.11
CA ARG A 211 3.06 -13.00 10.22
C ARG A 211 4.48 -13.36 9.74
N TYR A 212 5.10 -12.44 9.02
CA TYR A 212 6.42 -12.51 8.41
C TYR A 212 7.14 -11.17 8.68
N LEU A 213 8.47 -11.13 8.55
CA LEU A 213 9.28 -9.96 8.93
C LEU A 213 9.02 -9.47 10.36
N ILE A 214 8.70 -10.38 11.29
CA ILE A 214 8.15 -10.05 12.63
C ILE A 214 9.03 -9.03 13.37
N ALA A 215 10.35 -9.21 13.34
CA ALA A 215 11.27 -8.31 14.02
C ALA A 215 11.32 -6.91 13.39
N LEU A 216 11.19 -6.81 12.07
CA LEU A 216 11.11 -5.54 11.34
C LEU A 216 9.76 -4.86 11.59
N ASN A 217 8.64 -5.58 11.46
CA ASN A 217 7.31 -5.03 11.73
C ASN A 217 7.23 -4.49 13.17
N ARG A 218 7.72 -5.25 14.15
CA ARG A 218 7.80 -4.79 15.54
C ARG A 218 8.59 -3.49 15.66
N LYS A 219 9.77 -3.43 15.07
CA LYS A 219 10.66 -2.26 15.17
C LYS A 219 10.06 -1.05 14.45
N ALA A 220 9.52 -1.26 13.25
CA ALA A 220 8.89 -0.21 12.46
C ALA A 220 7.68 0.38 13.19
N THR A 221 6.78 -0.46 13.69
CA THR A 221 5.56 0.02 14.36
C THR A 221 5.86 0.65 15.73
N ALA A 222 6.78 0.08 16.51
CA ALA A 222 7.12 0.62 17.83
C ALA A 222 7.83 1.98 17.77
N ASP A 223 8.74 2.15 16.80
CA ASP A 223 9.73 3.22 16.85
C ASP A 223 9.67 4.17 15.66
N TRP A 224 9.41 3.66 14.45
CA TRP A 224 9.60 4.45 13.23
C TRP A 224 8.31 5.01 12.64
N LEU A 225 7.20 4.30 12.76
CA LEU A 225 5.89 4.65 12.21
C LEU A 225 4.97 5.32 13.24
N ARG A 226 5.54 5.77 14.36
CA ARG A 226 4.81 6.49 15.41
C ARG A 226 4.14 7.75 14.87
N THR A 227 2.99 8.10 15.43
CA THR A 227 2.23 9.29 15.02
C THR A 227 2.69 10.58 15.70
N ASP A 228 3.36 10.49 16.85
CA ASP A 228 3.86 11.63 17.63
C ASP A 228 5.30 12.02 17.27
N THR A 229 6.14 11.03 16.94
CA THR A 229 7.54 11.24 16.54
C THR A 229 7.88 10.38 15.31
N PRO A 230 7.31 10.66 14.12
CA PRO A 230 7.52 9.84 12.94
C PRO A 230 8.97 9.91 12.43
N VAL A 231 9.58 8.74 12.23
CA VAL A 231 10.84 8.58 11.49
C VAL A 231 10.54 8.18 10.04
N LEU A 232 9.52 7.37 9.83
CA LEU A 232 9.03 6.95 8.53
C LEU A 232 7.67 7.59 8.24
N ASP A 233 7.42 7.86 6.97
CA ASP A 233 6.18 8.47 6.52
C ASP A 233 5.00 7.52 6.65
N TYR A 234 5.16 6.31 6.13
CA TYR A 234 4.20 5.20 6.24
C TYR A 234 4.87 3.90 5.83
N ALA A 235 4.18 2.78 6.08
CA ALA A 235 4.55 1.48 5.56
C ALA A 235 3.65 1.06 4.39
N ASN A 236 4.20 0.35 3.43
CA ASN A 236 3.37 -0.43 2.52
C ASN A 236 3.21 -1.84 3.10
N ALA A 237 1.98 -2.32 3.23
CA ALA A 237 1.77 -3.73 3.52
C ALA A 237 1.88 -4.50 2.19
N MET A 238 2.91 -5.34 2.07
CA MET A 238 3.16 -6.18 0.90
C MET A 238 1.91 -6.92 0.43
N VAL A 239 1.90 -7.25 -0.86
CA VAL A 239 0.96 -8.26 -1.36
C VAL A 239 1.17 -9.59 -0.63
N ALA A 240 0.07 -10.30 -0.34
CA ALA A 240 0.17 -11.69 0.10
C ALA A 240 0.87 -12.54 -0.98
N ALA A 241 1.38 -13.73 -0.65
CA ALA A 241 2.10 -14.57 -1.61
C ALA A 241 1.30 -14.97 -2.87
N ARG A 242 -0.03 -14.77 -2.85
CA ARG A 242 -0.95 -15.00 -3.97
C ARG A 242 -2.08 -13.96 -3.92
N PRO A 243 -2.76 -13.68 -5.04
CA PRO A 243 -3.97 -12.87 -5.04
C PRO A 243 -4.99 -13.39 -4.04
N ALA A 244 -5.56 -12.46 -3.29
CA ALA A 244 -6.48 -12.73 -2.19
C ALA A 244 -7.83 -12.08 -2.48
N SER A 245 -8.89 -12.61 -1.87
CA SER A 245 -10.19 -11.92 -1.88
C SER A 245 -10.13 -10.65 -1.02
N ALA A 246 -11.10 -9.75 -1.19
CA ALA A 246 -11.22 -8.57 -0.35
C ALA A 246 -11.27 -8.90 1.15
N SER A 247 -12.01 -9.92 1.56
CA SER A 247 -12.08 -10.33 2.97
C SER A 247 -10.75 -10.85 3.50
N THR A 248 -10.00 -11.62 2.70
CA THR A 248 -8.67 -12.10 3.09
C THR A 248 -7.65 -10.97 3.17
N SER A 249 -7.68 -10.02 2.22
CA SER A 249 -6.83 -8.82 2.26
C SER A 249 -7.14 -7.96 3.49
N GLN A 250 -8.41 -7.68 3.75
CA GLN A 250 -8.84 -6.91 4.93
C GLN A 250 -8.40 -7.59 6.23
N ALA A 251 -8.54 -8.92 6.35
CA ALA A 251 -8.08 -9.65 7.53
C ALA A 251 -6.56 -9.56 7.70
N SER A 252 -5.80 -9.56 6.61
CA SER A 252 -4.34 -9.38 6.65
C SER A 252 -3.94 -7.96 7.08
N TRP A 253 -4.64 -6.93 6.57
CA TRP A 253 -4.41 -5.54 6.97
C TRP A 253 -4.86 -5.26 8.41
N GLN A 254 -5.93 -5.90 8.86
CA GLN A 254 -6.42 -5.79 10.24
C GLN A 254 -5.36 -6.26 11.24
N GLU A 255 -4.53 -7.23 10.88
CA GLU A 255 -3.45 -7.68 11.75
C GLU A 255 -2.40 -6.59 12.02
N HIS A 256 -2.15 -5.70 11.06
CA HIS A 256 -1.31 -4.52 11.30
C HIS A 256 -1.99 -3.55 12.25
N VAL A 257 -3.29 -3.30 12.05
CA VAL A 257 -4.09 -2.42 12.90
C VAL A 257 -4.13 -2.92 14.35
N ASP A 258 -4.27 -4.23 14.54
CA ASP A 258 -4.38 -4.84 15.88
C ASP A 258 -3.01 -5.17 16.50
N GLY A 259 -1.98 -5.30 15.68
CA GLY A 259 -0.69 -5.89 16.07
C GLY A 259 -0.80 -7.37 16.39
N LYS A 260 0.26 -7.91 17.01
CA LYS A 260 0.39 -9.33 17.40
C LYS A 260 0.87 -9.46 18.84
N PRO A 261 -0.02 -9.34 19.83
CA PRO A 261 0.32 -9.48 21.25
C PRO A 261 0.84 -10.88 21.62
N GLN A 262 0.57 -11.89 20.80
CA GLN A 262 1.00 -13.27 21.01
C GLN A 262 2.48 -13.54 20.70
N TYR A 263 3.18 -12.63 20.03
CA TYR A 263 4.62 -12.76 19.83
C TYR A 263 5.40 -12.29 21.06
N ALA A 264 6.62 -12.81 21.22
CA ALA A 264 7.50 -12.46 22.32
C ALA A 264 8.86 -11.97 21.79
N PRO A 265 9.18 -10.66 21.86
CA PRO A 265 8.28 -9.54 22.20
C PRO A 265 7.17 -9.28 21.16
N PRO A 266 6.04 -8.65 21.56
CA PRO A 266 4.87 -8.43 20.69
C PRO A 266 5.15 -7.43 19.57
N VAL A 267 4.38 -7.53 18.49
CA VAL A 267 4.27 -6.44 17.50
C VAL A 267 3.13 -5.52 17.97
N PRO A 268 3.37 -4.22 18.22
CA PRO A 268 2.31 -3.31 18.65
C PRO A 268 1.34 -2.97 17.50
N PRO A 269 0.15 -2.43 17.81
CA PRO A 269 -0.77 -1.88 16.82
C PRO A 269 -0.16 -0.78 15.93
N LEU A 270 -0.49 -0.78 14.64
CA LEU A 270 -0.14 0.27 13.68
C LEU A 270 -1.35 1.16 13.40
N ALA A 271 -1.15 2.48 13.40
CA ALA A 271 -2.20 3.42 13.07
C ALA A 271 -2.67 3.22 11.61
N PRO A 272 -3.99 3.16 11.33
CA PRO A 272 -4.50 3.10 9.96
C PRO A 272 -3.90 4.17 9.04
N ALA A 273 -3.74 5.40 9.53
CA ALA A 273 -3.11 6.50 8.80
C ALA A 273 -1.61 6.33 8.51
N LYS A 274 -0.98 5.19 8.86
CA LYS A 274 0.45 4.92 8.68
C LYS A 274 0.73 3.75 7.76
N PHE A 275 -0.26 3.22 7.04
CA PHE A 275 0.02 2.22 6.01
C PHE A 275 -0.95 2.19 4.83
N THR A 276 -0.51 1.56 3.75
CA THR A 276 -1.34 1.20 2.58
C THR A 276 -1.50 -0.32 2.48
N GLY A 277 -2.51 -0.76 1.73
CA GLY A 277 -2.73 -2.18 1.44
C GLY A 277 -2.25 -2.58 0.04
N GLY A 278 -1.36 -3.56 -0.04
CA GLY A 278 -0.88 -4.15 -1.29
C GLY A 278 -1.89 -5.11 -1.94
N ILE A 279 -2.08 -4.98 -3.25
CA ILE A 279 -2.86 -5.91 -4.09
C ILE A 279 -2.22 -6.14 -5.46
N TYR A 280 -2.45 -7.29 -6.08
CA TYR A 280 -1.86 -7.62 -7.39
C TYR A 280 -2.60 -6.97 -8.57
N LEU A 281 -1.89 -6.50 -9.59
CA LEU A 281 -2.49 -6.11 -10.89
C LEU A 281 -2.63 -7.31 -11.84
N ALA A 282 -1.68 -8.21 -11.79
CA ALA A 282 -1.62 -9.41 -12.63
C ALA A 282 -0.99 -10.55 -11.84
N TYR A 283 -1.38 -11.78 -12.16
CA TYR A 283 -0.79 -12.95 -11.53
C TYR A 283 -0.85 -14.16 -12.45
N GLY A 284 0.28 -14.86 -12.57
CA GLY A 284 0.44 -15.94 -13.55
C GLY A 284 0.20 -15.40 -14.97
N GLY A 285 -0.63 -16.09 -15.76
CA GLY A 285 -0.85 -15.76 -17.17
C GLY A 285 -1.99 -14.78 -17.47
N LYS A 286 -2.54 -14.06 -16.48
CA LYS A 286 -3.75 -13.24 -16.67
C LYS A 286 -3.68 -11.90 -15.91
N PRO A 287 -4.27 -10.82 -16.46
CA PRO A 287 -4.48 -9.62 -15.69
C PRO A 287 -5.61 -9.89 -14.71
N LEU A 288 -5.53 -9.30 -13.53
CA LEU A 288 -6.57 -9.42 -12.51
C LEU A 288 -7.58 -8.27 -12.64
N PRO A 289 -8.78 -8.38 -12.05
CA PRO A 289 -9.77 -7.29 -12.05
C PRO A 289 -9.20 -5.96 -11.54
N GLU A 290 -8.22 -6.00 -10.63
CA GLU A 290 -7.51 -4.83 -10.13
C GLU A 290 -6.91 -4.00 -11.27
N CYS A 291 -6.47 -4.66 -12.34
CA CYS A 291 -5.97 -4.03 -13.55
C CYS A 291 -7.07 -3.74 -14.58
N VAL A 292 -7.95 -4.71 -14.89
CA VAL A 292 -8.82 -4.60 -16.09
C VAL A 292 -10.30 -4.34 -15.84
N ASP A 293 -10.80 -4.54 -14.61
CA ASP A 293 -12.23 -4.38 -14.28
C ASP A 293 -12.43 -3.97 -12.81
N TYR A 294 -12.51 -2.66 -12.57
CA TYR A 294 -12.73 -2.10 -11.24
C TYR A 294 -14.00 -2.65 -10.59
N ALA A 295 -15.05 -2.93 -11.37
CA ALA A 295 -16.33 -3.34 -10.84
C ALA A 295 -16.27 -4.68 -10.11
N THR A 296 -15.35 -5.56 -10.48
CA THR A 296 -15.18 -6.88 -9.86
C THR A 296 -13.90 -6.99 -9.02
N SER A 297 -13.23 -5.86 -8.79
CA SER A 297 -11.92 -5.80 -8.16
C SER A 297 -11.92 -5.82 -6.63
N VAL A 298 -10.81 -6.26 -6.06
CA VAL A 298 -10.54 -6.19 -4.62
C VAL A 298 -10.49 -4.74 -4.14
N GLN A 299 -9.88 -3.81 -4.88
CA GLN A 299 -9.84 -2.40 -4.44
C GLN A 299 -11.24 -1.81 -4.30
N ARG A 300 -12.19 -2.16 -5.18
CA ARG A 300 -13.58 -1.71 -5.06
C ARG A 300 -14.23 -2.30 -3.81
N ALA A 301 -14.13 -3.62 -3.66
CA ALA A 301 -14.79 -4.32 -2.56
C ALA A 301 -14.19 -3.96 -1.19
N ALA A 302 -12.91 -3.61 -1.13
CA ALA A 302 -12.21 -3.25 0.10
C ALA A 302 -12.15 -1.74 0.38
N ALA A 303 -12.54 -0.88 -0.56
CA ALA A 303 -12.54 0.57 -0.36
C ALA A 303 -13.28 1.02 0.91
N PRO A 304 -14.49 0.50 1.25
CA PRO A 304 -15.15 0.89 2.49
C PRO A 304 -14.30 0.61 3.73
N TYR A 305 -13.61 -0.54 3.79
CA TYR A 305 -12.69 -0.87 4.88
C TYR A 305 -11.50 0.08 4.90
N ALA A 306 -10.83 0.26 3.76
CA ALA A 306 -9.67 1.16 3.64
C ALA A 306 -10.03 2.61 4.02
N GLN A 307 -11.26 3.07 3.81
CA GLN A 307 -11.68 4.43 4.15
C GLN A 307 -12.18 4.60 5.59
N SER A 308 -12.40 3.51 6.35
CA SER A 308 -13.13 3.58 7.62
C SER A 308 -12.59 2.71 8.76
N VAL A 309 -11.57 1.87 8.55
CA VAL A 309 -11.02 1.03 9.61
C VAL A 309 -10.57 1.88 10.81
N ALA A 310 -11.10 1.58 11.99
CA ALA A 310 -10.80 2.35 13.19
C ALA A 310 -9.39 2.03 13.73
N PRO A 311 -8.70 3.00 14.36
CA PRO A 311 -7.51 2.73 15.16
C PRO A 311 -7.77 1.71 16.27
N ASN A 312 -6.76 0.89 16.58
CA ASN A 312 -6.80 -0.02 17.72
C ASN A 312 -5.55 0.18 18.61
N GLY A 313 -5.47 1.32 19.30
CA GLY A 313 -4.37 1.62 20.23
C GLY A 313 -3.21 2.43 19.65
N ALA A 314 -3.18 2.68 18.34
CA ALA A 314 -2.24 3.60 17.70
C ALA A 314 -2.95 4.55 16.72
N GLY A 315 -2.68 5.85 16.81
CA GLY A 315 -3.36 6.88 16.02
C GLY A 315 -4.77 7.20 16.53
N THR A 316 -5.44 8.16 15.88
CA THR A 316 -6.75 8.68 16.32
C THR A 316 -7.77 8.81 15.21
N THR A 317 -7.37 8.71 13.94
CA THR A 317 -8.29 8.80 12.81
C THR A 317 -8.43 7.47 12.08
N ALA A 318 -9.64 7.24 11.56
CA ALA A 318 -9.98 6.02 10.86
C ALA A 318 -9.50 6.01 9.41
N GLY A 319 -9.30 4.83 8.83
CA GLY A 319 -8.95 4.63 7.43
C GLY A 319 -7.45 4.46 7.19
N MET A 320 -7.12 3.57 6.26
CA MET A 320 -5.79 3.40 5.68
C MET A 320 -5.43 4.59 4.78
N LEU A 321 -4.14 4.76 4.46
CA LEU A 321 -3.72 5.76 3.47
C LEU A 321 -4.17 5.43 2.05
N GLY A 322 -4.31 4.13 1.74
CA GLY A 322 -4.90 3.67 0.49
C GLY A 322 -4.31 2.36 -0.01
N PHE A 323 -4.03 2.28 -1.32
CA PHE A 323 -3.68 1.05 -2.01
C PHE A 323 -2.34 1.17 -2.74
N MET A 324 -1.59 0.08 -2.75
CA MET A 324 -0.41 -0.12 -3.60
C MET A 324 -0.57 -1.35 -4.49
N PHE A 325 -0.19 -1.21 -5.75
CA PHE A 325 -0.41 -2.21 -6.79
C PHE A 325 0.88 -2.93 -7.18
N TRP A 326 0.93 -4.26 -7.04
CA TRP A 326 2.05 -5.10 -7.47
C TRP A 326 1.74 -5.93 -8.72
N ALA A 327 2.51 -5.89 -9.80
CA ALA A 327 3.42 -4.80 -10.15
C ALA A 327 3.00 -4.28 -11.53
N ALA A 328 3.26 -3.00 -11.75
CA ALA A 328 3.15 -2.41 -13.06
C ALA A 328 4.30 -2.89 -13.96
N GLU A 329 4.01 -2.95 -15.25
CA GLU A 329 4.85 -3.47 -16.32
C GLU A 329 5.22 -4.94 -16.09
N ARG A 330 6.49 -5.33 -15.91
CA ARG A 330 6.91 -6.73 -16.07
C ARG A 330 7.63 -7.27 -14.83
N PRO A 331 6.92 -7.95 -13.91
CA PRO A 331 7.52 -8.38 -12.65
C PRO A 331 8.38 -9.65 -12.74
N ALA A 332 8.20 -10.48 -13.76
CA ALA A 332 8.89 -11.77 -13.85
C ALA A 332 9.03 -12.27 -15.29
N VAL A 333 10.00 -13.17 -15.48
CA VAL A 333 10.24 -13.90 -16.76
C VAL A 333 9.04 -14.72 -17.21
N ARG A 334 8.24 -15.18 -16.24
CA ARG A 334 7.01 -15.95 -16.46
C ARG A 334 5.81 -15.14 -16.02
N GLY A 335 4.72 -15.33 -16.74
CA GLY A 335 3.48 -14.61 -16.51
C GLY A 335 3.35 -13.41 -17.44
N ILE A 336 2.40 -12.54 -17.13
CA ILE A 336 2.14 -11.33 -17.92
C ILE A 336 2.45 -10.07 -17.12
N GLY A 337 2.50 -8.96 -17.85
CA GLY A 337 2.64 -7.62 -17.31
C GLY A 337 1.44 -6.73 -17.58
N THR A 338 1.59 -5.44 -17.28
CA THR A 338 0.56 -4.42 -17.56
C THR A 338 0.85 -3.55 -18.79
N ALA A 339 1.87 -3.92 -19.56
CA ALA A 339 2.11 -3.36 -20.89
C ALA A 339 1.00 -3.80 -21.87
N PRO A 340 0.76 -3.05 -22.97
CA PRO A 340 -0.24 -3.41 -23.97
C PRO A 340 -0.13 -4.87 -24.45
N PRO A 341 -1.26 -5.57 -24.61
CA PRO A 341 -2.65 -5.10 -24.50
C PRO A 341 -3.26 -5.19 -23.08
N ASN A 342 -2.46 -5.45 -22.04
CA ASN A 342 -2.94 -5.72 -20.67
C ASN A 342 -2.96 -4.46 -19.79
N THR A 343 -3.27 -3.31 -20.36
CA THR A 343 -3.22 -2.03 -19.67
C THR A 343 -4.31 -1.89 -18.60
N CYS A 344 -4.05 -1.05 -17.58
CA CYS A 344 -4.87 -1.03 -16.37
C CYS A 344 -5.85 0.17 -16.25
N GLU A 345 -6.19 0.84 -17.35
CA GLU A 345 -7.08 2.02 -17.33
C GLU A 345 -8.47 1.67 -16.79
N ARG A 346 -8.95 0.42 -16.95
CA ARG A 346 -10.32 0.02 -16.56
C ARG A 346 -10.43 -0.78 -15.26
N GLY A 347 -9.33 -0.97 -14.55
CA GLY A 347 -9.27 -1.43 -13.15
C GLY A 347 -8.67 -0.37 -12.25
N ALA A 348 -7.37 -0.14 -12.36
CA ALA A 348 -6.66 0.84 -11.55
C ALA A 348 -7.13 2.27 -11.90
N GLY A 349 -7.23 2.60 -13.19
CA GLY A 349 -7.66 3.91 -13.66
C GLY A 349 -9.13 4.24 -13.29
N ALA A 350 -10.06 3.33 -13.58
CA ALA A 350 -11.46 3.46 -13.16
C ALA A 350 -11.61 3.56 -11.63
N GLY A 351 -10.77 2.84 -10.87
CA GLY A 351 -10.72 2.94 -9.42
C GLY A 351 -10.24 4.31 -8.94
N ALA A 352 -9.24 4.91 -9.60
CA ALA A 352 -8.78 6.26 -9.27
C ALA A 352 -9.89 7.30 -9.45
N THR A 353 -10.74 7.15 -10.46
CA THR A 353 -11.92 7.99 -10.66
C THR A 353 -12.97 7.74 -9.58
N ALA A 354 -13.34 6.48 -9.33
CA ALA A 354 -14.37 6.12 -8.36
C ALA A 354 -14.04 6.49 -6.92
N LEU A 355 -12.75 6.43 -6.55
CA LEU A 355 -12.25 6.78 -5.22
C LEU A 355 -11.84 8.25 -5.10
N ALA A 356 -12.05 9.05 -6.15
CA ALA A 356 -11.66 10.47 -6.23
C ALA A 356 -10.20 10.71 -5.81
N VAL A 357 -9.29 9.86 -6.32
CA VAL A 357 -7.87 9.90 -5.94
C VAL A 357 -7.28 11.28 -6.26
N PRO A 358 -6.67 11.95 -5.27
CA PRO A 358 -6.02 13.24 -5.47
C PRO A 358 -4.72 13.06 -6.27
N VAL A 359 -4.56 13.90 -7.29
CA VAL A 359 -3.33 14.04 -8.09
C VAL A 359 -3.02 15.54 -8.17
N PRO A 360 -1.85 15.99 -7.69
CA PRO A 360 -0.77 15.20 -7.08
C PRO A 360 -1.15 14.63 -5.69
N MET A 361 -0.35 13.68 -5.20
CA MET A 361 -0.48 13.13 -3.85
C MET A 361 -0.46 14.26 -2.78
N PRO A 362 -1.45 14.32 -1.87
CA PRO A 362 -1.55 15.36 -0.85
C PRO A 362 -0.56 15.14 0.31
N ALA A 363 -0.48 16.10 1.22
CA ALA A 363 0.14 15.89 2.52
C ALA A 363 -0.55 14.70 3.22
N LEU A 364 0.23 13.75 3.76
CA LEU A 364 -0.34 12.57 4.41
C LEU A 364 -0.92 12.95 5.77
N ARG A 365 -2.03 12.30 6.11
CA ARG A 365 -2.58 12.40 7.44
C ARG A 365 -1.59 11.79 8.45
N GLN A 366 -1.47 12.45 9.61
CA GLN A 366 -0.43 12.13 10.59
C GLN A 366 -0.88 11.17 11.69
N SER A 367 -2.16 11.18 12.04
CA SER A 367 -2.77 10.26 13.01
C SER A 367 -4.18 9.92 12.63
#